data_AF-A0A8S4FZI6-F1
#
_entry.id   AF-A0A8S4FZI6-F1
#
_cell.length_a   1.000
_cell.length_b   1.000
_cell.length_c   1.000
_cell.angle_alpha   90.00
_cell.angle_beta   90.00
_cell.angle_gamma   90.00
#
_symmetry.space_group_name_H-M   'P 1'
#
loop_
_entity.id
_entity.type
_entity.pdbx_description
1 polymer ?
#
loop_
_entity_poly.entity_id
_entity_poly.type
_entity_poly.pdbx_seq_one_letter_code
_entity_poly.pdbx_strand_id
1 'polypeptide(L)'
;MKIKKQHRKKKYLHKLNRKRMHLKQKSTGEVTVKAIKDAWDSRKSTQRNLTEMGLANDPNKVIKIPSHRQEVLKRAKSMVVNRDSDSEEEAVYIAPKKEVAEQLEKEARAPKERRFKLPKGQVEFITYLLDKYGHDYKAMAKDKKNYYQETWKQLRAKVKTFMGIPQQYAAYLEERGLLDKEVDEKELKKQAQALIMDDSD
;
A
#
# COMPACT_ATOMS: atom_id res chain seq x y z
N MET A 1 -43.48 33.83 -19.09
CA MET A 1 -43.52 33.91 -17.61
C MET A 1 -42.34 33.16 -17.01
N LYS A 2 -41.52 33.80 -16.17
CA LYS A 2 -40.35 33.15 -15.54
C LYS A 2 -40.84 32.35 -14.32
N ILE A 3 -40.91 31.03 -14.44
CA ILE A 3 -41.37 30.14 -13.37
C ILE A 3 -40.35 30.22 -12.22
N LYS A 4 -40.74 30.81 -11.09
CA LYS A 4 -39.92 30.84 -9.88
C LYS A 4 -39.79 29.42 -9.34
N LYS A 5 -38.56 28.91 -9.21
CA LYS A 5 -38.29 27.61 -8.56
C LYS A 5 -38.94 27.62 -7.18
N GLN A 6 -39.92 26.76 -6.97
CA GLN A 6 -40.56 26.58 -5.67
C GLN A 6 -39.54 25.94 -4.73
N HIS A 7 -39.01 26.70 -3.77
CA HIS A 7 -38.11 26.15 -2.75
C HIS A 7 -38.88 25.14 -1.89
N ARG A 8 -38.64 23.85 -2.11
CA ARG A 8 -39.24 22.78 -1.31
C ARG A 8 -38.83 22.98 0.15
N LYS A 9 -39.81 23.15 1.05
CA LYS A 9 -39.53 23.32 2.49
C LYS A 9 -38.74 22.09 2.98
N LYS A 10 -37.59 22.33 3.61
CA LYS A 10 -36.79 21.27 4.22
C LYS A 10 -37.62 20.67 5.36
N LYS A 11 -38.04 19.40 5.23
CA LYS A 11 -38.77 18.68 6.29
C LYS A 11 -37.83 18.52 7.50
N TYR A 12 -38.31 18.89 8.69
CA TYR A 12 -37.58 18.65 9.92
C TYR A 12 -37.54 17.15 10.20
N LEU A 13 -36.33 16.58 10.32
CA LEU A 13 -36.12 15.17 10.65
C LEU A 13 -35.86 15.08 12.15
N HIS A 14 -36.86 14.60 12.91
CA HIS A 14 -36.76 14.50 14.37
C HIS A 14 -35.62 13.58 14.86
N LYS A 15 -35.17 12.64 14.02
CA LYS A 15 -34.04 11.73 14.31
C LYS A 15 -32.67 12.43 14.32
N LEU A 16 -32.57 13.61 13.69
CA LEU A 16 -31.32 14.35 13.56
C LEU A 16 -31.22 15.45 14.60
N ASN A 17 -30.37 15.25 15.61
CA ASN A 17 -30.05 16.28 16.58
C ASN A 17 -29.12 17.35 15.95
N ARG A 18 -29.73 18.36 15.33
CA ARG A 18 -29.01 19.44 14.61
C ARG A 18 -28.08 20.26 15.51
N LYS A 19 -28.39 20.41 16.80
CA LYS A 19 -27.54 21.15 17.76
C LYS A 19 -26.19 20.46 17.97
N ARG A 20 -26.18 19.12 18.00
CA ARG A 20 -24.97 18.31 18.20
C ARG A 20 -24.26 17.91 16.91
N MET A 21 -24.86 18.15 15.75
CA MET A 21 -24.29 17.76 14.45
C MET A 21 -22.92 18.41 14.18
N HIS A 22 -22.73 19.66 14.64
CA HIS A 22 -21.46 20.36 14.49
C HIS A 22 -20.30 19.69 15.24
N LEU A 23 -20.57 19.00 16.35
CA LEU A 23 -19.54 18.28 17.11
C LEU A 23 -18.93 17.16 16.27
N LYS A 24 -19.75 16.46 15.47
CA LYS A 24 -19.28 15.43 14.54
C LYS A 24 -18.49 16.00 13.37
N GLN A 25 -18.77 17.25 12.97
CA GLN A 25 -18.06 17.92 11.87
C GLN A 25 -16.70 18.49 12.28
N LYS A 26 -16.49 18.72 13.58
CA LYS A 26 -15.23 19.20 14.18
C LYS A 26 -14.40 18.05 14.79
N SER A 27 -15.05 16.96 15.17
CA SER A 27 -14.37 15.77 15.71
C SER A 27 -13.43 15.18 14.66
N THR A 28 -12.13 15.23 14.93
CA THR A 28 -11.09 14.76 14.02
C THR A 28 -10.61 13.34 14.39
N GLY A 29 -10.94 12.87 15.60
CA GLY A 29 -10.34 11.65 16.15
C GLY A 29 -8.85 11.86 16.44
N GLU A 30 -8.10 10.77 16.50
CA GLU A 30 -6.64 10.81 16.62
C GLU A 30 -5.99 10.82 15.23
N VAL A 31 -5.22 11.88 14.94
CA VAL A 31 -4.43 11.99 13.70
C VAL A 31 -3.02 11.50 14.00
N THR A 32 -2.64 10.37 13.39
CA THR A 32 -1.33 9.72 13.60
C THR A 32 -0.18 10.44 12.87
N VAL A 33 -0.49 11.09 11.75
CA VAL A 33 0.50 11.73 10.87
C VAL A 33 0.81 13.14 11.37
N LYS A 34 2.09 13.42 11.64
CA LYS A 34 2.56 14.69 12.20
C LYS A 34 2.28 15.88 11.29
N ALA A 35 2.61 15.77 10.00
CA ALA A 35 2.40 16.86 9.02
C ALA A 35 0.95 17.36 8.98
N ILE A 36 -0.03 16.45 9.05
CA ILE A 36 -1.45 16.81 9.09
C ILE A 36 -1.81 17.43 10.43
N LYS A 37 -1.29 16.88 11.54
CA LYS A 37 -1.56 17.35 12.90
C LYS A 37 -1.06 18.78 13.12
N ASP A 38 0.13 19.10 12.62
CA ASP A 38 0.76 20.41 12.78
C ASP A 38 0.03 21.48 11.95
N ALA A 39 -0.45 21.13 10.76
CA ALA A 39 -1.24 22.01 9.92
C ALA A 39 -2.73 22.12 10.35
N TRP A 40 -3.17 21.35 11.36
CA TRP A 40 -4.58 21.24 11.71
C TRP A 40 -5.12 22.44 12.49
N ASP A 41 -6.13 23.12 11.96
CA ASP A 41 -6.83 24.20 12.65
C ASP A 41 -8.13 23.71 13.29
N SER A 42 -8.20 23.74 14.63
CA SER A 42 -9.39 23.31 15.40
C SER A 42 -10.62 24.22 15.22
N ARG A 43 -10.46 25.43 14.67
CA ARG A 43 -11.55 26.36 14.41
C ARG A 43 -12.33 26.02 13.13
N LYS A 44 -11.70 25.30 12.20
CA LYS A 44 -12.26 24.91 10.90
C LYS A 44 -12.91 23.52 10.97
N SER A 45 -13.78 23.22 10.01
CA SER A 45 -14.32 21.87 9.85
C SER A 45 -13.26 20.93 9.30
N THR A 46 -13.41 19.62 9.56
CA THR A 46 -12.52 18.58 9.02
C THR A 46 -12.39 18.67 7.50
N GLN A 47 -13.52 18.83 6.82
CA GLN A 47 -13.56 18.98 5.37
C GLN A 47 -12.72 20.16 4.89
N ARG A 48 -12.86 21.32 5.54
CA ARG A 48 -12.17 22.54 5.13
C ARG A 48 -10.66 22.42 5.35
N ASN A 49 -10.23 21.84 6.48
CA ASN A 49 -8.82 21.58 6.75
C ASN A 49 -8.21 20.67 5.68
N LEU A 50 -8.85 19.52 5.41
CA LEU A 50 -8.36 18.59 4.39
C LEU A 50 -8.31 19.24 3.01
N THR A 51 -9.36 19.96 2.59
CA THR A 51 -9.34 20.65 1.30
C THR A 51 -8.27 21.72 1.23
N GLU A 52 -8.03 22.49 2.30
CA GLU A 52 -6.99 23.52 2.32
C GLU A 52 -5.57 22.89 2.27
N MET A 53 -5.37 21.69 2.84
CA MET A 53 -4.12 20.93 2.76
C MET A 53 -3.92 20.18 1.43
N GLY A 54 -4.91 20.18 0.54
CA GLY A 54 -4.89 19.42 -0.71
C GLY A 54 -5.27 17.94 -0.55
N LEU A 55 -5.91 17.57 0.55
CA LEU A 55 -6.37 16.22 0.85
C LEU A 55 -7.87 16.03 0.55
N ALA A 56 -8.23 14.81 0.14
CA ALA A 56 -9.61 14.43 -0.08
C ALA A 56 -10.30 14.03 1.25
N ASN A 57 -11.42 14.66 1.58
CA ASN A 57 -12.27 14.23 2.71
C ASN A 57 -13.08 12.96 2.38
N ASP A 58 -13.49 12.80 1.12
CA ASP A 58 -14.30 11.67 0.67
C ASP A 58 -13.72 11.15 -0.65
N PRO A 59 -13.01 10.00 -0.65
CA PRO A 59 -12.32 9.50 -1.81
C PRO A 59 -13.29 9.13 -2.94
N ASN A 60 -14.51 8.66 -2.63
CA ASN A 60 -15.49 8.27 -3.64
C ASN A 60 -16.04 9.47 -4.44
N LYS A 61 -15.99 10.67 -3.86
CA LYS A 61 -16.38 11.91 -4.57
C LYS A 61 -15.27 12.43 -5.47
N VAL A 62 -14.03 12.27 -5.04
CA VAL A 62 -12.85 12.73 -5.77
C VAL A 62 -12.49 11.75 -6.88
N ILE A 63 -12.40 10.46 -6.55
CA ILE A 63 -12.13 9.34 -7.46
C ILE A 63 -13.47 8.70 -7.81
N LYS A 64 -14.13 9.22 -8.84
CA LYS A 64 -15.39 8.66 -9.33
C LYS A 64 -15.10 7.37 -10.10
N ILE A 65 -15.61 6.23 -9.62
CA ILE A 65 -15.57 4.97 -10.37
C ILE A 65 -16.53 5.11 -11.56
N PRO A 66 -16.06 4.91 -12.80
CA PRO A 66 -16.93 4.95 -13.97
C PRO A 66 -18.01 3.87 -13.87
N SER A 67 -19.26 4.29 -13.95
CA SER A 67 -20.41 3.38 -13.99
C SER A 67 -21.01 3.42 -15.38
N HIS A 68 -21.16 2.26 -16.01
CA HIS A 68 -21.75 2.13 -17.35
C HIS A 68 -23.11 2.85 -17.46
N ARG A 69 -23.95 2.74 -16.42
CA ARG A 69 -25.24 3.44 -16.37
C ARG A 69 -25.08 4.97 -16.36
N GLN A 70 -24.09 5.49 -15.65
CA GLN A 70 -23.82 6.93 -15.62
C GLN A 70 -23.27 7.42 -16.97
N GLU A 71 -22.46 6.61 -17.66
CA GLU A 71 -21.98 6.92 -19.00
C GLU A 71 -23.11 6.94 -20.02
N VAL A 72 -23.99 5.94 -20.01
CA VAL A 72 -25.17 5.90 -20.90
C VAL A 72 -26.08 7.10 -20.64
N LEU A 73 -26.32 7.45 -19.38
CA LEU A 73 -27.11 8.64 -19.03
C LEU A 73 -26.42 9.94 -19.46
N LYS A 74 -25.09 10.06 -19.31
CA LYS A 74 -24.32 11.21 -19.81
C LYS A 74 -24.46 11.36 -21.32
N ARG A 75 -24.30 10.25 -22.06
CA ARG A 75 -24.47 10.21 -23.54
C ARG A 75 -25.89 10.58 -23.95
N ALA A 76 -26.91 10.04 -23.28
CA ALA A 76 -28.29 10.39 -23.53
C ALA A 76 -28.56 11.88 -23.25
N LYS A 77 -28.01 12.41 -22.15
CA LYS A 77 -28.16 13.82 -21.77
C LYS A 77 -27.46 14.76 -22.76
N SER A 78 -26.26 14.40 -23.25
CA SER A 78 -25.56 15.16 -24.28
C SER A 78 -26.26 15.12 -25.64
N MET A 79 -27.02 14.06 -25.94
CA MET A 79 -27.83 13.97 -27.17
C MET A 79 -29.13 14.79 -27.09
N VAL A 80 -29.72 14.95 -25.89
CA VAL A 80 -30.98 15.68 -25.70
C VAL A 80 -30.77 17.19 -25.53
N VAL A 81 -29.63 17.62 -24.98
CA VAL A 81 -29.29 19.04 -24.79
C VAL A 81 -28.34 19.47 -25.92
N ASN A 82 -28.89 20.04 -26.99
CA ASN A 82 -28.09 20.71 -28.02
C ASN A 82 -27.38 21.93 -27.41
N ARG A 83 -26.04 21.82 -27.30
CA ARG A 83 -25.02 22.86 -27.02
C ARG A 83 -25.20 23.79 -25.80
N ASP A 84 -24.12 23.87 -25.02
CA ASP A 84 -23.69 25.05 -24.25
C ASP A 84 -24.55 25.47 -23.05
N SER A 85 -24.93 24.51 -22.21
CA SER A 85 -25.46 24.79 -20.86
C SER A 85 -24.85 23.85 -19.81
N ASP A 86 -23.55 23.58 -19.88
CA ASP A 86 -22.81 23.26 -18.66
C ASP A 86 -22.48 24.58 -17.96
N SER A 87 -23.51 25.20 -17.38
CA SER A 87 -23.30 25.97 -16.16
C SER A 87 -23.09 24.97 -15.02
N GLU A 88 -22.01 24.19 -15.13
CA GLU A 88 -21.32 23.75 -13.93
C GLU A 88 -20.88 25.07 -13.29
N GLU A 89 -21.65 25.52 -12.29
CA GLU A 89 -21.28 26.64 -11.43
C GLU A 89 -19.78 26.51 -11.18
N GLU A 90 -18.98 27.42 -11.75
CA GLU A 90 -17.53 27.43 -11.59
C GLU A 90 -17.28 27.61 -10.10
N ALA A 91 -17.21 26.48 -9.39
CA ALA A 91 -16.91 26.44 -7.99
C ALA A 91 -15.49 26.98 -7.92
N VAL A 92 -15.36 28.22 -7.43
CA VAL A 92 -14.11 28.94 -7.24
C VAL A 92 -13.08 27.93 -6.76
N TYR A 93 -12.17 27.55 -7.65
CA TYR A 93 -11.17 26.55 -7.35
C TYR A 93 -10.12 27.25 -6.50
N ILE A 94 -10.37 27.29 -5.19
CA ILE A 94 -9.37 27.76 -4.24
C ILE A 94 -8.23 26.75 -4.35
N ALA A 95 -7.14 27.15 -4.99
CA ALA A 95 -5.94 26.34 -5.09
C ALA A 95 -5.55 25.91 -3.66
N PRO A 96 -5.57 24.62 -3.35
CA PRO A 96 -5.23 24.17 -2.01
C PRO A 96 -3.77 24.49 -1.71
N LYS A 97 -3.45 24.77 -0.45
CA LYS A 97 -2.07 24.87 0.01
C LYS A 97 -1.48 23.45 0.01
N LYS A 98 -0.71 23.13 -1.03
CA LYS A 98 -0.20 21.77 -1.28
C LYS A 98 1.00 21.38 -0.41
N GLU A 99 1.45 22.25 0.50
CA GLU A 99 2.65 22.02 1.32
C GLU A 99 2.59 20.68 2.07
N VAL A 100 1.46 20.38 2.71
CA VAL A 100 1.26 19.12 3.44
C VAL A 100 1.22 17.93 2.49
N ALA A 101 0.52 18.04 1.36
CA ALA A 101 0.45 16.98 0.36
C ALA A 101 1.83 16.63 -0.21
N GLU A 102 2.65 17.65 -0.52
CA GLU A 102 4.00 17.47 -1.05
C GLU A 102 4.94 16.82 -0.01
N GLN A 103 4.84 17.21 1.26
CA GLN A 103 5.58 16.54 2.34
C GLN A 103 5.22 15.06 2.44
N LEU A 104 3.93 14.72 2.39
CA LEU A 104 3.46 13.34 2.43
C LEU A 104 3.91 12.52 1.22
N GLU A 105 3.93 13.12 0.03
CA GLU A 105 4.46 12.47 -1.18
C GLU A 105 5.96 12.18 -1.06
N LYS A 106 6.74 13.12 -0.50
CA LYS A 106 8.18 12.92 -0.23
C LYS A 106 8.41 11.81 0.79
N GLU A 107 7.67 11.80 1.89
CA GLU A 107 7.72 10.75 2.91
C GLU A 107 7.31 9.38 2.35
N ALA A 108 6.30 9.34 1.49
CA ALA A 108 5.84 8.10 0.85
C ALA A 108 6.86 7.54 -0.15
N ARG A 109 7.56 8.42 -0.87
CA ARG A 109 8.59 8.04 -1.85
C ARG A 109 9.91 7.62 -1.21
N ALA A 110 10.18 8.05 0.02
CA ALA A 110 11.40 7.68 0.73
C ALA A 110 11.54 6.14 0.82
N PRO A 111 12.74 5.57 0.57
CA PRO A 111 12.95 4.14 0.65
C PRO A 111 12.73 3.66 2.09
N LYS A 112 11.89 2.65 2.25
CA LYS A 112 11.62 2.04 3.56
C LYS A 112 12.47 0.80 3.76
N GLU A 113 13.04 0.67 4.94
CA GLU A 113 13.76 -0.56 5.33
C GLU A 113 12.82 -1.76 5.33
N ARG A 114 13.27 -2.87 4.75
CA ARG A 114 12.49 -4.11 4.72
C ARG A 114 12.60 -4.81 6.08
N ARG A 115 11.54 -4.72 6.91
CA ARG A 115 11.46 -5.33 8.25
C ARG A 115 11.03 -6.80 8.26
N PHE A 116 10.91 -7.42 7.10
CA PHE A 116 10.48 -8.82 6.98
C PHE A 116 11.52 -9.77 7.57
N LYS A 117 11.07 -10.71 8.39
CA LYS A 117 11.88 -11.75 9.04
C LYS A 117 11.14 -13.08 8.96
N LEU A 118 11.87 -14.18 8.79
CA LEU A 118 11.29 -15.51 8.86
C LEU A 118 11.04 -15.94 10.32
N PRO A 119 9.97 -16.72 10.59
CA PRO A 119 9.75 -17.32 11.90
C PRO A 119 10.91 -18.24 12.33
N LYS A 120 11.16 -18.35 13.64
CA LYS A 120 12.30 -19.12 14.18
C LYS A 120 12.33 -20.58 13.69
N GLY A 121 11.21 -21.30 13.78
CA GLY A 121 11.13 -22.70 13.31
C GLY A 121 11.37 -22.85 11.81
N GLN A 122 11.00 -21.85 11.01
CA GLN A 122 11.29 -21.85 9.57
C GLN A 122 12.78 -21.64 9.31
N VAL A 123 13.44 -20.78 10.10
CA VAL A 123 14.89 -20.60 10.05
C VAL A 123 15.60 -21.89 10.45
N GLU A 124 15.25 -22.49 11.59
CA GLU A 124 15.86 -23.75 12.08
C GLU A 124 15.73 -24.90 11.08
N PHE A 125 14.59 -24.99 10.38
CA PHE A 125 14.40 -25.98 9.31
C PHE A 125 15.28 -25.70 8.10
N ILE A 126 15.35 -24.44 7.65
CA ILE A 126 16.16 -24.05 6.48
C ILE A 126 17.65 -24.21 6.77
N THR A 127 18.11 -23.81 7.95
CA THR A 127 19.51 -23.99 8.36
C THR A 127 19.84 -25.47 8.36
N TYR A 128 19.07 -26.33 9.05
CA TYR A 128 19.27 -27.78 9.02
C TYR A 128 19.42 -28.36 7.59
N LEU A 129 18.59 -27.91 6.65
CA LEU A 129 18.67 -28.37 5.25
C LEU A 129 19.94 -27.88 4.56
N LEU A 130 20.31 -26.61 4.73
CA LEU A 130 21.55 -26.04 4.19
C LEU A 130 22.79 -26.78 4.71
N ASP A 131 22.77 -27.22 5.96
CA ASP A 131 23.92 -27.87 6.61
C ASP A 131 24.16 -29.26 6.07
N LYS A 132 23.06 -29.97 5.83
CA LYS A 132 23.07 -31.37 5.44
C LYS A 132 23.21 -31.55 3.93
N TYR A 133 22.59 -30.68 3.14
CA TYR A 133 22.48 -30.81 1.69
C TYR A 133 23.09 -29.64 0.90
N GLY A 134 23.49 -28.55 1.56
CA GLY A 134 24.07 -27.38 0.87
C GLY A 134 23.06 -26.71 -0.06
N HIS A 135 23.32 -26.75 -1.37
CA HIS A 135 22.42 -26.21 -2.40
C HIS A 135 21.76 -27.28 -3.27
N ASP A 136 21.84 -28.57 -2.90
CA ASP A 136 21.12 -29.63 -3.61
C ASP A 136 19.66 -29.70 -3.15
N TYR A 137 18.81 -28.90 -3.80
CA TYR A 137 17.38 -28.81 -3.49
C TYR A 137 16.60 -30.09 -3.79
N LYS A 138 17.07 -30.91 -4.74
CA LYS A 138 16.42 -32.19 -5.08
C LYS A 138 16.64 -33.20 -3.96
N ALA A 139 17.82 -33.20 -3.34
CA ALA A 139 18.09 -33.99 -2.14
C ALA A 139 17.31 -33.49 -0.92
N MET A 140 17.21 -32.17 -0.73
CA MET A 140 16.42 -31.58 0.38
C MET A 140 14.94 -32.00 0.34
N ALA A 141 14.34 -32.05 -0.86
CA ALA A 141 12.95 -32.45 -1.00
C ALA A 141 12.68 -33.89 -0.51
N LYS A 142 13.70 -34.77 -0.56
CA LYS A 142 13.64 -36.16 -0.10
C LYS A 142 13.99 -36.33 1.39
N ASP A 143 14.31 -35.26 2.11
CA ASP A 143 14.67 -35.35 3.52
C ASP A 143 13.46 -35.77 4.38
N LYS A 144 13.71 -36.59 5.40
CA LYS A 144 12.67 -37.09 6.32
C LYS A 144 11.96 -35.98 7.10
N LYS A 145 12.64 -34.85 7.38
CA LYS A 145 12.05 -33.70 8.08
C LYS A 145 11.21 -32.81 7.17
N ASN A 146 11.21 -33.04 5.86
CA ASN A 146 10.28 -32.40 4.93
C ASN A 146 8.86 -33.00 5.05
N TYR A 147 8.25 -32.84 6.22
CA TYR A 147 6.95 -33.45 6.55
C TYR A 147 5.82 -32.96 5.64
N TYR A 148 5.87 -31.68 5.26
CA TYR A 148 4.89 -31.05 4.38
C TYR A 148 5.10 -31.39 2.90
N GLN A 149 6.07 -32.26 2.58
CA GLN A 149 6.34 -32.74 1.22
C GLN A 149 6.58 -31.58 0.26
N GLU A 150 7.34 -30.57 0.71
CA GLU A 150 7.65 -29.41 -0.10
C GLU A 150 8.47 -29.83 -1.31
N THR A 151 8.08 -29.31 -2.47
CA THR A 151 8.82 -29.54 -3.71
C THR A 151 10.17 -28.82 -3.66
N TRP A 152 11.13 -29.32 -4.42
CA TRP A 152 12.47 -28.71 -4.50
C TRP A 152 12.42 -27.22 -4.90
N LYS A 153 11.47 -26.82 -5.76
CA LYS A 153 11.26 -25.40 -6.15
C LYS A 153 10.80 -24.55 -4.97
N GLN A 154 9.93 -25.08 -4.12
CA GLN A 154 9.46 -24.40 -2.90
C GLN A 154 10.58 -24.25 -1.87
N LEU A 155 11.37 -25.32 -1.66
CA LEU A 155 12.54 -25.28 -0.77
C LEU A 155 13.59 -24.28 -1.26
N ARG A 156 13.88 -24.26 -2.57
CA ARG A 156 14.74 -23.25 -3.20
C ARG A 156 14.23 -21.83 -2.95
N ALA A 157 12.94 -21.58 -3.14
CA ALA A 157 12.34 -20.27 -2.90
C ALA A 157 12.46 -19.84 -1.42
N LYS A 158 12.27 -20.77 -0.48
CA LYS A 158 12.44 -20.52 0.95
C LYS A 158 13.88 -20.21 1.32
N VAL A 159 14.84 -20.99 0.81
CA VAL A 159 16.27 -20.74 0.98
C VAL A 159 16.67 -19.38 0.40
N LYS A 160 16.20 -19.05 -0.81
CA LYS A 160 16.43 -17.73 -1.43
C LYS A 160 15.86 -16.59 -0.60
N THR A 161 14.67 -16.78 -0.03
CA THR A 161 14.04 -15.80 0.87
C THR A 161 14.86 -15.60 2.14
N PHE A 162 15.37 -16.69 2.72
CA PHE A 162 16.24 -16.67 3.89
C PHE A 162 17.56 -15.94 3.63
N MET A 163 18.28 -16.30 2.55
CA MET A 163 19.50 -15.60 2.11
C MET A 163 19.25 -14.12 1.84
N GLY A 164 18.06 -13.78 1.35
CA GLY A 164 17.67 -12.41 1.12
C GLY A 164 17.58 -11.57 2.40
N ILE A 165 17.43 -12.16 3.59
CA ILE A 165 17.28 -11.46 4.87
C ILE A 165 18.65 -11.34 5.55
N PRO A 166 19.33 -10.17 5.48
CA PRO A 166 20.72 -10.06 5.91
C PRO A 166 20.91 -10.38 7.39
N GLN A 167 19.99 -9.95 8.24
CA GLN A 167 20.11 -10.15 9.69
C GLN A 167 20.10 -11.63 10.10
N GLN A 168 19.24 -12.45 9.47
CA GLN A 168 19.12 -13.87 9.84
C GLN A 168 20.20 -14.72 9.15
N TYR A 169 20.54 -14.36 7.92
CA TYR A 169 21.58 -15.06 7.17
C TYR A 169 22.98 -14.75 7.71
N ALA A 170 23.27 -13.51 8.10
CA ALA A 170 24.54 -13.14 8.73
C ALA A 170 24.77 -13.92 10.03
N ALA A 171 23.76 -13.99 10.91
CA ALA A 171 23.84 -14.78 12.14
C ALA A 171 24.16 -16.26 11.84
N TYR A 172 23.54 -16.84 10.81
CA TYR A 172 23.86 -18.20 10.37
C TYR A 172 25.30 -18.34 9.86
N LEU A 173 25.83 -17.37 9.12
CA LEU A 173 27.22 -17.39 8.63
C LEU A 173 28.24 -17.23 9.76
N GLU A 174 27.94 -16.37 10.74
CA GLU A 174 28.75 -16.14 11.94
C GLU A 174 28.84 -17.40 12.80
N GLU A 175 27.71 -18.03 13.12
CA GLU A 175 27.66 -19.31 13.86
C GLU A 175 28.50 -20.42 13.21
N ARG A 176 28.71 -20.32 11.90
CA ARG A 176 29.41 -21.32 11.09
C ARG A 176 30.86 -20.99 10.79
N GLY A 177 31.34 -19.80 11.15
CA GLY A 177 32.65 -19.31 10.73
C GLY A 177 32.81 -19.29 9.19
N LEU A 178 31.71 -19.09 8.46
CA LEU A 178 31.71 -19.00 7.00
C LEU A 178 31.91 -17.57 6.51
N LEU A 179 31.89 -16.59 7.41
CA LEU A 179 32.04 -15.17 7.10
C LEU A 179 33.50 -14.77 6.76
N ASP A 180 34.48 -15.43 7.38
CA ASP A 180 35.91 -15.10 7.27
C ASP A 180 36.67 -15.95 6.24
N LYS A 181 35.97 -16.83 5.51
CA LYS A 181 36.60 -17.64 4.45
C LYS A 181 36.81 -16.75 3.23
N GLU A 182 38.07 -16.58 2.81
CA GLU A 182 38.40 -15.94 1.52
C GLU A 182 37.59 -16.60 0.42
N VAL A 183 36.83 -15.79 -0.30
CA VAL A 183 35.84 -16.29 -1.23
C VAL A 183 36.55 -16.82 -2.47
N ASP A 184 36.73 -18.13 -2.56
CA ASP A 184 37.28 -18.77 -3.76
C ASP A 184 36.37 -18.45 -4.97
N GLU A 185 36.82 -17.54 -5.84
CA GLU A 185 36.07 -17.07 -7.01
C GLU A 185 35.62 -18.21 -7.94
N LYS A 186 36.34 -19.33 -7.91
CA LYS A 186 36.03 -20.55 -8.67
C LYS A 186 34.79 -21.25 -8.13
N GLU A 187 34.61 -21.27 -6.81
CA GLU A 187 33.43 -21.86 -6.17
C GLU A 187 32.19 -20.98 -6.39
N LEU A 188 32.34 -19.65 -6.29
CA LEU A 188 31.29 -18.70 -6.64
C LEU A 188 30.83 -18.85 -8.10
N LYS A 189 31.76 -18.94 -9.04
CA LYS A 189 31.43 -19.14 -10.47
C LYS A 189 30.71 -20.47 -10.70
N LYS A 190 31.14 -21.54 -10.03
CA LYS A 190 30.48 -22.85 -10.11
C LYS A 190 29.07 -22.84 -9.52
N GLN A 191 28.88 -22.19 -8.38
CA GLN A 191 27.57 -22.02 -7.74
C GLN A 191 26.63 -21.15 -8.59
N ALA A 192 27.12 -20.03 -9.14
CA ALA A 192 26.36 -19.17 -10.04
C ALA A 192 25.96 -19.91 -11.33
N GLN A 193 26.87 -20.69 -11.91
CA GLN A 193 26.59 -21.48 -13.12
C GLN A 193 25.56 -22.59 -12.87
N ALA A 194 25.61 -23.27 -11.72
CA ALA A 194 24.59 -24.25 -11.33
C ALA A 194 23.20 -23.59 -11.18
N LEU A 195 23.15 -22.37 -10.64
CA LEU A 195 21.92 -21.61 -10.47
C LEU A 195 21.26 -21.19 -11.80
N ILE A 196 22.08 -20.95 -12.84
CA ILE A 196 21.62 -20.55 -14.19
C ILE A 196 21.14 -21.78 -14.99
N MET A 197 21.81 -22.93 -14.85
CA MET A 197 21.47 -24.15 -15.58
C MET A 197 20.16 -24.78 -15.08
N ASP A 198 19.86 -24.71 -13.78
CA ASP A 198 18.61 -25.23 -13.21
C ASP A 198 17.35 -24.38 -13.53
N ASP A 199 17.50 -23.17 -14.08
CA ASP A 199 16.39 -22.29 -14.49
C ASP A 199 15.99 -22.46 -15.97
N SER A 200 16.71 -23.31 -16.73
CA SER A 200 16.48 -23.55 -18.16
C SER A 200 15.60 -24.77 -18.48
N ASP A 201 15.17 -25.54 -17.46
CA ASP A 201 14.28 -26.72 -17.56
C ASP A 201 12.91 -26.53 -16.83
#